data_AF-A0A5C6A089-F1
#
_entry.id   AF-A0A5C6A089-F1
#
_cell.length_a   1.000
_cell.length_b   1.000
_cell.length_c   1.000
_cell.angle_alpha   90.00
_cell.angle_beta   90.00
_cell.angle_gamma   90.00
#
_symmetry.space_group_name_H-M   'P 1'
#
loop_
_entity.id
_entity.type
_entity.pdbx_description
1 polymer ?
#
loop_
_entity_poly.entity_id
_entity_poly.type
_entity_poly.pdbx_seq_one_letter_code
_entity_poly.pdbx_strand_id
1 'polypeptide(L)'
;MFIHCFFDRPPAVLRSTLTAAVCCLLLLYSSGCSKDDLKEIGQGIVDEGKKLATSATEAVEAQLPATGSIELTTTPALTWETANIELISIGDGRPSMLQIASYDTTKDPSGQSILIHAPTTATSLSTLVDQPLPCSVFLRAQASGPVACTTPGQPILVTLGAINADDNTVSVQIDRGSLMGSDGKTIAIGGGKAIAVVKGDQ
;
A
#
# COMPACT_ATOMS: atom_id res chain seq x y z
N MET A 1 -13.01 1.95 51.83
CA MET A 1 -13.24 3.37 51.52
C MET A 1 -13.49 3.42 50.00
N PHE A 2 -14.71 3.13 49.51
CA PHE A 2 -15.84 4.06 49.33
C PHE A 2 -15.32 5.39 48.71
N ILE A 3 -15.70 5.86 47.51
CA ILE A 3 -17.05 6.01 46.94
C ILE A 3 -16.99 6.11 45.39
N HIS A 4 -18.07 5.65 44.75
CA HIS A 4 -18.53 5.79 43.36
C HIS A 4 -18.53 7.22 42.76
N CYS A 5 -18.39 7.32 41.43
CA CYS A 5 -19.23 8.18 40.56
C CYS A 5 -19.35 7.47 39.18
N PHE A 6 -20.49 6.85 38.84
CA PHE A 6 -21.68 7.40 38.14
C PHE A 6 -21.37 7.93 36.72
N PHE A 7 -21.68 7.18 35.64
CA PHE A 7 -22.97 7.08 34.90
C PHE A 7 -23.32 8.35 34.10
N ASP A 8 -23.19 8.30 32.76
CA ASP A 8 -24.26 8.78 31.86
C ASP A 8 -24.06 8.34 30.38
N ARG A 9 -25.05 7.60 29.87
CA ARG A 9 -25.52 7.49 28.47
C ARG A 9 -27.01 7.90 28.57
N PRO A 10 -27.72 8.51 27.60
CA PRO A 10 -27.73 8.20 26.13
C PRO A 10 -28.20 9.44 25.28
N PRO A 11 -29.04 9.37 24.21
CA PRO A 11 -28.97 8.66 22.90
C PRO A 11 -29.15 9.57 21.66
N ALA A 12 -28.84 9.00 20.48
CA ALA A 12 -29.50 9.15 19.16
C ALA A 12 -29.61 10.56 18.52
N VAL A 13 -30.18 10.60 17.30
CA VAL A 13 -30.47 11.77 16.41
C VAL A 13 -29.35 11.98 15.37
N LEU A 14 -29.53 12.03 14.04
CA LEU A 14 -30.69 12.19 13.16
C LEU A 14 -30.38 11.63 11.74
N ARG A 15 -31.46 11.32 11.03
CA ARG A 15 -31.63 11.00 9.61
C ARG A 15 -31.08 12.06 8.63
N SER A 16 -30.63 11.62 7.44
CA SER A 16 -30.93 12.21 6.11
C SER A 16 -30.37 11.27 5.03
N THR A 17 -31.12 10.56 4.19
CA THR A 17 -32.07 10.92 3.11
C THR A 17 -31.50 11.77 1.97
N LEU A 18 -31.82 11.36 0.73
CA LEU A 18 -31.58 11.99 -0.57
C LEU A 18 -30.14 11.80 -1.13
N THR A 19 -29.90 11.41 -2.38
CA THR A 19 -30.65 11.76 -3.59
C THR A 19 -30.43 10.71 -4.68
N ALA A 20 -31.51 10.08 -5.11
CA ALA A 20 -31.61 9.39 -6.39
C ALA A 20 -31.60 10.44 -7.51
N ALA A 21 -30.51 10.54 -8.28
CA ALA A 21 -30.47 11.44 -9.44
C ALA A 21 -29.33 11.11 -10.41
N VAL A 22 -29.39 9.99 -11.15
CA VAL A 22 -28.87 9.90 -12.54
C VAL A 22 -29.61 8.78 -13.27
N CYS A 23 -30.89 9.03 -13.62
CA CYS A 23 -31.69 8.16 -14.50
C CYS A 23 -32.17 8.91 -15.75
N CYS A 24 -31.37 9.88 -16.22
CA CYS A 24 -31.67 10.73 -17.37
C CYS A 24 -30.44 10.92 -18.26
N LEU A 25 -29.88 9.85 -18.81
CA LEU A 25 -29.15 9.94 -20.08
C LEU A 25 -29.88 9.12 -21.14
N LEU A 26 -31.06 9.65 -21.44
CA LEU A 26 -31.85 9.48 -22.66
C LEU A 26 -30.89 9.45 -23.88
N LEU A 27 -30.93 8.39 -24.68
CA LEU A 27 -31.87 8.27 -25.81
C LEU A 27 -31.79 9.44 -26.81
N LEU A 28 -30.64 9.65 -27.46
CA LEU A 28 -30.57 10.39 -28.74
C LEU A 28 -29.30 10.03 -29.52
N TYR A 29 -29.29 8.96 -30.33
CA TYR A 29 -28.42 8.85 -31.53
C TYR A 29 -28.98 7.79 -32.49
N SER A 30 -30.15 8.08 -33.08
CA SER A 30 -30.68 7.36 -34.24
C SER A 30 -31.05 8.34 -35.35
N SER A 31 -30.05 9.00 -35.92
CA SER A 31 -30.19 9.74 -37.18
C SER A 31 -29.33 9.06 -38.24
N GLY A 32 -30.00 8.56 -39.28
CA GLY A 32 -29.42 7.85 -40.40
C GLY A 32 -28.38 8.67 -41.15
N CYS A 33 -27.26 8.02 -41.47
CA CYS A 33 -26.32 8.48 -42.46
C CYS A 33 -26.77 8.01 -43.84
N SER A 34 -27.03 8.98 -44.71
CA SER A 34 -27.18 8.79 -46.16
C SER A 34 -25.88 8.24 -46.74
N LYS A 35 -25.98 7.43 -47.80
CA LYS A 35 -24.96 6.48 -48.23
C LYS A 35 -24.09 6.96 -49.40
N ASP A 36 -23.92 8.26 -49.59
CA ASP A 36 -23.35 8.81 -50.84
C ASP A 36 -22.11 9.73 -50.73
N ASP A 37 -21.51 9.91 -49.56
CA ASP A 37 -20.27 10.73 -49.40
C ASP A 37 -19.03 9.91 -48.98
N LEU A 38 -18.89 8.67 -49.47
CA LEU A 38 -17.88 7.69 -49.01
C LEU A 38 -16.74 7.44 -50.02
N LYS A 39 -16.38 8.42 -50.84
CA LYS A 39 -15.23 8.31 -51.77
C LYS A 39 -14.24 9.48 -51.77
N GLU A 40 -14.47 10.54 -51.00
CA GLU A 40 -13.58 11.72 -50.97
C GLU A 40 -13.09 12.06 -49.55
N ILE A 41 -12.92 11.05 -48.68
CA ILE A 41 -12.21 11.18 -47.40
C ILE A 41 -11.21 10.02 -47.26
N GLY A 42 -10.59 9.62 -48.37
CA GLY A 42 -9.66 8.49 -48.43
C GLY A 42 -8.18 8.87 -48.34
N GLN A 43 -7.83 10.15 -48.51
CA GLN A 43 -6.42 10.57 -48.63
C GLN A 43 -5.97 11.64 -47.62
N GLY A 44 -6.90 12.29 -46.91
CA GLY A 44 -6.56 13.26 -45.84
C GLY A 44 -6.30 12.64 -44.46
N ILE A 45 -6.78 11.42 -44.18
CA ILE A 45 -6.71 10.79 -42.85
C ILE A 45 -5.41 9.98 -42.65
N VAL A 46 -4.67 9.69 -43.73
CA VAL A 46 -3.43 8.90 -43.64
C VAL A 46 -2.27 9.70 -43.02
N ASP A 47 -2.26 11.02 -43.16
CA ASP A 47 -1.17 11.86 -42.62
C ASP A 47 -1.42 12.37 -41.19
N GLU A 48 -2.67 12.54 -40.75
CA GLU A 48 -2.98 12.85 -39.34
C GLU A 48 -2.97 11.61 -38.43
N GLY A 49 -3.28 10.42 -38.97
CA GLY A 49 -3.14 9.16 -38.23
C GLY A 49 -1.69 8.81 -37.87
N LYS A 50 -0.71 9.30 -38.65
CA LYS A 50 0.71 9.03 -38.41
C LYS A 50 1.34 9.93 -37.34
N LYS A 51 0.75 11.10 -37.07
CA LYS A 51 1.19 11.98 -35.96
C LYS A 51 0.57 11.60 -34.61
N LEU A 52 -0.62 11.00 -34.59
CA LEU A 52 -1.24 10.49 -33.37
C LEU A 52 -0.71 9.11 -32.95
N ALA A 53 -0.17 8.31 -33.88
CA ALA A 53 0.44 7.01 -33.56
C ALA A 53 1.82 7.09 -32.90
N THR A 54 2.49 8.25 -32.92
CA THR A 54 3.81 8.45 -32.26
C THR A 54 3.71 9.16 -30.91
N SER A 55 2.51 9.56 -30.48
CA SER A 55 2.29 10.12 -29.13
C SER A 55 1.63 9.11 -28.18
N ALA A 56 1.29 7.92 -28.67
CA ALA A 56 0.71 6.81 -27.90
C ALA A 56 1.79 5.84 -27.37
N THR A 57 3.02 6.31 -27.16
CA THR A 57 4.14 5.51 -26.63
C THR A 57 4.76 6.10 -25.35
N GLU A 58 4.09 7.08 -24.71
CA GLU A 58 4.51 7.62 -23.40
C GLU A 58 3.38 7.62 -22.36
N ALA A 59 2.31 6.86 -22.58
CA ALA A 59 1.52 6.35 -21.47
C ALA A 59 2.14 5.02 -21.05
N VAL A 60 3.30 5.10 -20.39
CA VAL A 60 3.75 4.03 -19.50
C VAL A 60 2.65 3.94 -18.45
N GLU A 61 1.66 3.08 -18.70
CA GLU A 61 0.92 2.42 -17.64
C GLU A 61 2.01 1.82 -16.75
N ALA A 62 2.39 2.56 -15.71
CA ALA A 62 3.04 1.99 -14.56
C ALA A 62 2.00 1.02 -13.98
N GLN A 63 1.89 -0.16 -14.60
CA GLN A 63 1.26 -1.32 -14.00
C GLN A 63 1.97 -1.49 -12.68
N LEU A 64 1.35 -0.97 -11.62
CA LEU A 64 1.79 -1.20 -10.26
C LEU A 64 1.97 -2.72 -10.15
N PRO A 65 3.15 -3.19 -9.68
CA PRO A 65 3.41 -4.61 -9.66
C PRO A 65 2.30 -5.26 -8.84
N ALA A 66 1.69 -6.32 -9.38
CA ALA A 66 0.64 -7.12 -8.72
C ALA A 66 1.07 -7.67 -7.33
N THR A 67 2.31 -7.42 -6.94
CA THR A 67 3.02 -7.95 -5.80
C THR A 67 3.56 -6.88 -4.84
N GLY A 68 3.46 -5.58 -5.14
CA GLY A 68 4.04 -4.50 -4.32
C GLY A 68 5.56 -4.34 -4.47
N SER A 69 6.19 -3.43 -3.73
CA SER A 69 7.66 -3.24 -3.73
C SER A 69 8.18 -2.63 -2.42
N ILE A 70 9.44 -2.90 -2.08
CA ILE A 70 10.17 -2.25 -0.97
C ILE A 70 11.53 -1.80 -1.48
N GLU A 71 11.91 -0.56 -1.19
CA GLU A 71 13.24 0.00 -1.39
C GLU A 71 13.80 0.47 -0.06
N LEU A 72 14.98 -0.04 0.31
CA LEU A 72 15.65 0.30 1.55
C LEU A 72 17.03 0.87 1.24
N THR A 73 17.30 2.05 1.78
CA THR A 73 18.59 2.73 1.63
C THR A 73 19.59 2.11 2.60
N THR A 74 20.38 1.17 2.10
CA THR A 74 21.49 0.53 2.82
C THR A 74 22.77 0.56 1.96
N THR A 75 23.87 -0.01 2.45
CA THR A 75 25.09 -0.18 1.65
C THR A 75 25.48 -1.66 1.61
N PRO A 76 25.23 -2.38 0.49
CA PRO A 76 24.56 -1.93 -0.74
C PRO A 76 23.07 -1.64 -0.54
N ALA A 77 22.45 -0.89 -1.46
CA ALA A 77 21.01 -0.64 -1.44
C ALA A 77 20.24 -1.96 -1.68
N LEU A 78 19.09 -2.10 -1.05
CA LEU A 78 18.30 -3.33 -1.07
C LEU A 78 16.90 -3.03 -1.61
N THR A 79 16.47 -3.83 -2.58
CA THR A 79 15.16 -3.71 -3.23
C THR A 79 14.45 -5.07 -3.26
N TRP A 80 13.12 -5.04 -3.15
CA TRP A 80 12.24 -6.20 -3.28
C TRP A 80 11.08 -5.86 -4.22
N GLU A 81 10.72 -6.81 -5.07
CA GLU A 81 9.59 -6.71 -6.01
C GLU A 81 8.28 -7.27 -5.42
N THR A 82 8.30 -7.54 -4.12
CA THR A 82 7.17 -8.08 -3.36
C THR A 82 7.09 -7.35 -2.04
N ALA A 83 5.88 -6.91 -1.68
CA ALA A 83 5.56 -6.26 -0.43
C ALA A 83 4.10 -6.51 -0.08
N ASN A 84 3.86 -7.19 1.04
CA ASN A 84 2.52 -7.42 1.56
C ASN A 84 2.40 -6.73 2.91
N ILE A 85 1.22 -6.16 3.20
CA ILE A 85 0.88 -5.60 4.50
C ILE A 85 -0.38 -6.27 5.03
N GLU A 86 -0.40 -6.58 6.32
CA GLU A 86 -1.53 -7.21 6.99
C GLU A 86 -1.69 -6.60 8.39
N LEU A 87 -2.94 -6.39 8.80
CA LEU A 87 -3.28 -6.06 10.18
C LEU A 87 -3.87 -7.31 10.84
N ILE A 88 -3.06 -7.97 11.66
CA ILE A 88 -3.43 -9.22 12.32
C ILE A 88 -4.12 -8.91 13.64
N SER A 89 -5.42 -9.17 13.70
CA SER A 89 -6.19 -9.09 14.94
C SER A 89 -6.00 -10.37 15.76
N ILE A 90 -5.31 -10.27 16.90
CA ILE A 90 -4.99 -11.45 17.74
C ILE A 90 -6.20 -11.87 18.61
N GLY A 91 -7.00 -10.91 19.06
CA GLY A 91 -8.12 -11.16 19.99
C GLY A 91 -7.71 -11.29 21.46
N ASP A 92 -8.67 -11.65 22.32
CA ASP A 92 -8.47 -11.91 23.76
C ASP A 92 -7.84 -10.75 24.55
N GLY A 93 -8.12 -9.50 24.15
CA GLY A 93 -7.54 -8.31 24.78
C GLY A 93 -6.05 -8.09 24.46
N ARG A 94 -5.47 -8.88 23.56
CA ARG A 94 -4.10 -8.66 23.08
C ARG A 94 -4.11 -7.60 21.97
N PRO A 95 -3.08 -6.73 21.91
CA PRO A 95 -2.94 -5.78 20.82
C PRO A 95 -2.90 -6.49 19.46
N SER A 96 -3.48 -5.86 18.45
CA SER A 96 -3.29 -6.23 17.04
C SER A 96 -1.83 -6.05 16.64
N MET A 97 -1.43 -6.65 15.53
CA MET A 97 -0.08 -6.54 14.98
C MET A 97 -0.16 -6.09 13.54
N LEU A 98 0.46 -4.95 13.22
CA LEU A 98 0.76 -4.61 11.84
C LEU A 98 1.97 -5.44 11.39
N GLN A 99 1.90 -6.02 10.21
CA GLN A 99 2.99 -6.78 9.61
C GLN A 99 3.20 -6.37 8.16
N ILE A 100 4.43 -6.05 7.78
CA ILE A 100 4.84 -5.79 6.38
C ILE A 100 5.96 -6.78 6.05
N ALA A 101 5.81 -7.55 4.98
CA ALA A 101 6.76 -8.58 4.59
C ALA A 101 7.07 -8.53 3.10
N SER A 102 8.33 -8.75 2.75
CA SER A 102 8.76 -8.88 1.35
C SER A 102 8.58 -10.28 0.77
N TYR A 103 7.93 -11.19 1.49
CA TYR A 103 7.79 -12.60 1.15
C TYR A 103 6.44 -13.14 1.66
N ASP A 104 6.11 -14.37 1.28
CA ASP A 104 4.95 -15.10 1.79
C ASP A 104 5.22 -15.60 3.21
N THR A 105 4.56 -15.03 4.21
CA THR A 105 4.77 -15.32 5.64
C THR A 105 4.32 -16.72 6.06
N THR A 106 3.64 -17.47 5.17
CA THR A 106 3.31 -18.88 5.38
C THR A 106 4.45 -19.83 5.01
N LYS A 107 5.52 -19.30 4.41
CA LYS A 107 6.70 -20.04 3.96
C LYS A 107 7.98 -19.41 4.50
N ASP A 108 9.01 -20.23 4.65
CA ASP A 108 10.32 -19.72 4.97
C ASP A 108 10.87 -18.91 3.79
N PRO A 109 11.47 -17.73 4.02
CA PRO A 109 12.06 -16.97 2.93
C PRO A 109 13.33 -17.66 2.45
N SER A 110 13.42 -17.93 1.15
CA SER A 110 14.56 -18.60 0.49
C SER A 110 15.70 -17.66 0.12
N GLY A 111 15.54 -16.36 0.31
CA GLY A 111 16.46 -15.32 -0.19
C GLY A 111 16.56 -14.11 0.72
N GLN A 112 16.90 -12.97 0.10
CA GLN A 112 16.85 -11.67 0.76
C GLN A 112 15.41 -11.41 1.24
N SER A 113 15.24 -11.03 2.50
CA SER A 113 13.92 -10.85 3.09
C SER A 113 13.90 -9.74 4.12
N ILE A 114 12.82 -8.98 4.16
CA ILE A 114 12.53 -8.03 5.24
C ILE A 114 11.14 -8.33 5.82
N LEU A 115 11.08 -8.28 7.15
CA LEU A 115 9.85 -8.34 7.94
C LEU A 115 9.85 -7.14 8.88
N ILE A 116 8.77 -6.37 8.84
CA ILE A 116 8.52 -5.23 9.72
C ILE A 116 7.26 -5.56 10.49
N HIS A 117 7.28 -5.39 11.81
CA HIS A 117 6.08 -5.57 12.61
C HIS A 117 5.94 -4.48 13.69
N ALA A 118 4.70 -4.12 14.00
CA ALA A 118 4.39 -3.14 15.05
C ALA A 118 3.14 -3.56 15.83
N PRO A 119 3.21 -3.65 17.17
CA PRO A 119 2.01 -3.80 17.97
C PRO A 119 1.15 -2.55 17.87
N THR A 120 -0.16 -2.73 17.77
CA THR A 120 -1.11 -1.62 17.64
C THR A 120 -2.46 -1.97 18.25
N THR A 121 -3.24 -0.96 18.62
CA THR A 121 -4.64 -1.11 19.05
C THR A 121 -5.62 -0.82 17.91
N ALA A 122 -5.12 -0.51 16.72
CA ALA A 122 -5.94 -0.29 15.54
C ALA A 122 -6.73 -1.55 15.15
N THR A 123 -7.95 -1.31 14.67
CA THR A 123 -8.85 -2.33 14.12
C THR A 123 -8.86 -2.31 12.59
N SER A 124 -8.29 -1.30 11.95
CA SER A 124 -8.18 -1.20 10.49
C SER A 124 -6.92 -0.42 10.09
N LEU A 125 -6.38 -0.69 8.89
CA LEU A 125 -5.21 0.03 8.36
C LEU A 125 -5.45 1.52 8.18
N SER A 126 -6.69 1.92 7.87
CA SER A 126 -7.06 3.33 7.69
C SER A 126 -6.81 4.19 8.94
N THR A 127 -6.90 3.60 10.14
CA THR A 127 -6.62 4.33 11.40
C THR A 127 -5.13 4.54 11.68
N LEU A 128 -4.26 3.90 10.91
CA LEU A 128 -2.81 3.97 11.02
C LEU A 128 -2.17 4.93 10.00
N VAL A 129 -2.96 5.45 9.06
CA VAL A 129 -2.49 6.39 8.04
C VAL A 129 -2.00 7.67 8.71
N ASP A 130 -0.84 8.15 8.26
CA ASP A 130 -0.10 9.31 8.77
C ASP A 130 0.30 9.22 10.25
N GLN A 131 0.20 8.04 10.88
CA GLN A 131 0.67 7.79 12.23
C GLN A 131 2.07 7.15 12.21
N PRO A 132 3.06 7.71 12.92
CA PRO A 132 4.36 7.08 13.07
C PRO A 132 4.24 5.88 14.02
N LEU A 133 4.55 4.68 13.52
CA LEU A 133 4.49 3.44 14.29
C LEU A 133 5.90 2.98 14.68
N PRO A 134 6.16 2.69 15.96
CA PRO A 134 7.43 2.10 16.37
C PRO A 134 7.46 0.62 15.98
N CYS A 135 8.26 0.30 14.97
CA CYS A 135 8.38 -1.05 14.43
C CYS A 135 9.67 -1.73 14.89
N SER A 136 9.58 -3.05 15.08
CA SER A 136 10.76 -3.90 14.97
C SER A 136 10.94 -4.33 13.52
N VAL A 137 12.18 -4.32 13.06
CA VAL A 137 12.54 -4.71 11.69
C VAL A 137 13.48 -5.88 11.77
N PHE A 138 13.24 -6.91 10.96
CA PHE A 138 14.13 -8.04 10.73
C PHE A 138 14.54 -8.05 9.27
N LEU A 139 15.85 -8.01 9.03
CA LEU A 139 16.43 -7.95 7.71
C LEU A 139 17.40 -9.09 7.53
N ARG A 140 17.26 -9.82 6.43
CA ARG A 140 18.25 -10.75 5.93
C ARG A 140 18.65 -10.29 4.54
N ALA A 141 19.85 -9.72 4.42
CA ALA A 141 20.32 -9.12 3.17
C ALA A 141 20.74 -10.15 2.10
N GLN A 142 20.99 -11.41 2.51
CA GLN A 142 21.44 -12.50 1.63
C GLN A 142 20.79 -13.81 2.08
N ALA A 143 20.53 -14.74 1.17
CA ALA A 143 19.82 -16.00 1.45
C ALA A 143 20.33 -16.79 2.67
N SER A 144 21.67 -16.90 2.80
CA SER A 144 22.36 -17.59 3.88
C SER A 144 23.05 -16.63 4.87
N GLY A 145 22.71 -15.34 4.82
CA GLY A 145 23.32 -14.31 5.65
C GLY A 145 22.76 -14.25 7.07
N PRO A 146 23.44 -13.52 7.99
CA PRO A 146 22.91 -13.24 9.31
C PRO A 146 21.60 -12.47 9.22
N VAL A 147 20.73 -12.67 10.22
CA VAL A 147 19.53 -11.87 10.39
C VAL A 147 19.89 -10.68 11.28
N ALA A 148 19.64 -9.47 10.78
CA ALA A 148 19.76 -8.25 11.54
C ALA A 148 18.40 -7.80 12.06
N CYS A 149 18.35 -7.32 13.30
CA CYS A 149 17.12 -6.82 13.89
C CYS A 149 17.30 -5.45 14.55
N THR A 150 16.22 -4.69 14.71
CA THR A 150 16.24 -3.44 15.49
C THR A 150 16.78 -3.69 16.88
N THR A 151 17.66 -2.79 17.35
CA THR A 151 18.21 -2.89 18.70
C THR A 151 17.10 -2.68 19.74
N PRO A 152 17.06 -3.45 20.85
CA PRO A 152 16.07 -3.25 21.90
C PRO A 152 16.03 -1.80 22.40
N GLY A 153 14.82 -1.22 22.46
CA GLY A 153 14.61 0.17 22.86
C GLY A 153 14.87 1.21 21.75
N GLN A 154 15.26 0.78 20.54
CA GLN A 154 15.48 1.65 19.38
C GLN A 154 14.64 1.16 18.18
N PRO A 155 13.31 1.36 18.22
CA PRO A 155 12.45 1.00 17.10
C PRO A 155 12.74 1.89 15.89
N ILE A 156 12.44 1.38 14.69
CA ILE A 156 12.40 2.18 13.47
C ILE A 156 10.97 2.67 13.29
N LEU A 157 10.79 3.97 13.08
CA LEU A 157 9.47 4.52 12.80
C LEU A 157 9.04 4.18 11.37
N VAL A 158 7.80 3.78 11.22
CA VAL A 158 7.17 3.53 9.93
C VAL A 158 5.86 4.30 9.87
N THR A 159 5.65 5.03 8.79
CA THR A 159 4.42 5.79 8.55
C THR A 159 3.71 5.22 7.34
N LEU A 160 2.43 4.88 7.48
CA LEU A 160 1.58 4.49 6.35
C LEU A 160 1.03 5.75 5.68
N GLY A 161 1.12 5.85 4.37
CA GLY A 161 0.44 6.89 3.60
C GLY A 161 -0.97 6.47 3.21
N ALA A 162 -1.56 7.19 2.26
CA ALA A 162 -2.91 6.93 1.79
C ALA A 162 -3.04 5.50 1.20
N ILE A 163 -4.20 4.89 1.47
CA ILE A 163 -4.60 3.61 0.89
C ILE A 163 -5.20 3.88 -0.50
N ASN A 164 -4.67 3.23 -1.52
CA ASN A 164 -5.24 3.19 -2.85
C ASN A 164 -6.20 1.99 -2.92
N ALA A 165 -7.50 2.29 -2.95
CA ALA A 165 -8.54 1.26 -2.97
C ALA A 165 -8.66 0.55 -4.33
N ASP A 166 -8.31 1.23 -5.43
CA ASP A 166 -8.40 0.66 -6.79
C ASP A 166 -7.35 -0.45 -6.97
N ASP A 167 -6.15 -0.23 -6.44
CA ASP A 167 -5.04 -1.19 -6.53
C ASP A 167 -4.90 -2.07 -5.27
N ASN A 168 -5.71 -1.81 -4.23
CA ASN A 168 -5.60 -2.43 -2.91
C ASN A 168 -4.17 -2.36 -2.34
N THR A 169 -3.54 -1.19 -2.44
CA THR A 169 -2.18 -0.93 -1.97
C THR A 169 -2.12 0.20 -0.95
N VAL A 170 -1.05 0.24 -0.17
CA VAL A 170 -0.72 1.36 0.73
C VAL A 170 0.73 1.75 0.55
N SER A 171 0.98 3.07 0.53
CA SER A 171 2.35 3.58 0.57
C SER A 171 2.90 3.53 1.98
N VAL A 172 4.20 3.26 2.12
CA VAL A 172 4.88 3.14 3.41
C VAL A 172 6.18 3.91 3.36
N GLN A 173 6.41 4.75 4.36
CA GLN A 173 7.68 5.43 4.59
C GLN A 173 8.38 4.77 5.78
N ILE A 174 9.63 4.37 5.59
CA ILE A 174 10.49 3.78 6.63
C ILE A 174 11.53 4.83 7.01
N ASP A 175 11.63 5.15 8.29
CA ASP A 175 12.61 6.12 8.80
C ASP A 175 14.02 5.54 8.87
N ARG A 176 14.97 6.43 9.14
CA ARG A 176 16.36 6.07 9.39
C ARG A 176 16.49 5.30 10.69
N GLY A 177 17.48 4.40 10.74
CA GLY A 177 17.78 3.65 11.95
C GLY A 177 19.00 2.75 11.80
N SER A 178 19.13 1.81 12.73
CA SER A 178 20.21 0.81 12.71
C SER A 178 19.68 -0.56 13.14
N LEU A 179 20.18 -1.59 12.47
CA LEU A 179 19.91 -2.98 12.82
C LEU A 179 21.19 -3.61 13.35
N MET A 180 21.06 -4.49 14.34
CA MET A 180 22.13 -5.34 14.86
C MET A 180 22.01 -6.73 14.25
N GLY A 181 23.03 -7.12 13.48
CA GLY A 181 23.19 -8.47 12.94
C GLY A 181 23.40 -9.50 14.06
N SER A 182 22.95 -10.73 13.82
CA SER A 182 23.28 -11.88 14.67
C SER A 182 24.79 -12.19 14.72
N ASP A 183 25.57 -11.61 13.79
CA ASP A 183 27.03 -11.63 13.77
C ASP A 183 27.67 -10.48 14.56
N GLY A 184 26.86 -9.64 15.23
CA GLY A 184 27.30 -8.49 16.01
C GLY A 184 27.63 -7.24 15.18
N LYS A 185 27.42 -7.26 13.85
CA LYS A 185 27.66 -6.10 13.00
C LYS A 185 26.42 -5.22 12.90
N THR A 186 26.64 -3.91 12.86
CA THR A 186 25.56 -2.95 12.66
C THR A 186 25.33 -2.67 11.18
N ILE A 187 24.06 -2.67 10.75
CA ILE A 187 23.61 -2.25 9.42
C ILE A 187 22.87 -0.92 9.58
N ALA A 188 23.37 0.14 8.95
CA ALA A 188 22.70 1.44 8.94
C ALA A 188 21.57 1.44 7.89
N ILE A 189 20.39 1.91 8.30
CA ILE A 189 19.23 2.13 7.45
C ILE A 189 19.11 3.64 7.21
N GLY A 190 19.31 4.08 5.97
CA GLY A 190 19.16 5.47 5.52
C GLY A 190 17.69 5.92 5.33
N GLY A 191 16.75 5.02 5.60
CA GLY A 191 15.33 5.14 5.33
C GLY A 191 14.90 4.19 4.21
N GLY A 192 13.63 4.24 3.85
CA GLY A 192 13.08 3.43 2.77
C GLY A 192 11.67 3.83 2.39
N LYS A 193 11.19 3.25 1.29
CA LYS A 193 9.83 3.42 0.79
C LYS A 193 9.28 2.06 0.38
N ALA A 194 7.99 1.86 0.51
CA ALA A 194 7.32 0.68 -0.02
C ALA A 194 5.94 1.02 -0.57
N ILE A 195 5.49 0.22 -1.52
CA ILE A 195 4.09 0.11 -1.93
C ILE A 195 3.67 -1.31 -1.58
N ALA A 196 2.90 -1.49 -0.51
CA ALA A 196 2.53 -2.81 -0.02
C ALA A 196 1.10 -3.16 -0.42
N VAL A 197 0.89 -4.39 -0.91
CA VAL A 197 -0.43 -4.96 -1.21
C VAL A 197 -1.09 -5.35 0.10
N VAL A 198 -2.32 -4.90 0.34
CA VAL A 198 -3.08 -5.21 1.55
C VAL A 198 -3.57 -6.66 1.49
N LYS A 199 -3.26 -7.43 2.53
CA LYS A 199 -3.73 -8.81 2.77
C LYS A 199 -4.71 -8.84 3.94
N GLY A 200 -5.69 -9.74 3.88
CA GLY A 200 -6.76 -9.89 4.86
C GLY A 200 -8.06 -9.17 4.46
N ASP A 201 -9.16 -9.52 5.11
CA ASP A 201 -10.47 -8.92 4.86
C ASP A 201 -10.51 -7.49 5.43
N GLN A 202 -10.86 -6.52 4.58
CA GLN A 202 -11.13 -5.12 4.97
C GLN A 202 -12.44 -4.99 5.77
#